data_AF-A0A060BPA2-F1
#
_entry.id   AF-A0A060BPA2-F1
#
_cell.length_a   1.000
_cell.length_b   1.000
_cell.length_c   1.000
_cell.angle_alpha   90.00
_cell.angle_beta   90.00
_cell.angle_gamma   90.00
#
_symmetry.space_group_name_H-M   'P 1'
#
loop_
_entity.id
_entity.type
_entity.pdbx_description
1 polymer ?
#
loop_
_entity_poly.entity_id
_entity_poly.type
_entity_poly.pdbx_seq_one_letter_code
_entity_poly.pdbx_strand_id
1 'polypeptide(L)'
;MYDLLPLKFPQFFPHHAIGTHADWLCAVGESAEKLFCISKAVADELEHWLAENVRNTSAKVDWFHLGADIESSVPTGGLPDDAEGFIDGCRDVKTFLMVGTVEPRKGHYQTVKAFDVL
;
A
#
# COMPACT_ATOMS: atom_id res chain seq x y z
N MET A 1 7.65 5.15 -7.21
CA MET A 1 7.89 4.54 -5.90
C MET A 1 6.58 4.33 -5.17
N TYR A 2 6.25 3.08 -4.87
CA TYR A 2 5.01 2.70 -4.21
C TYR A 2 5.16 2.66 -2.70
N ASP A 3 6.24 2.07 -2.21
CA ASP A 3 6.53 1.96 -0.79
C ASP A 3 7.98 1.57 -0.55
N LEU A 4 8.39 1.61 0.73
CA LEU A 4 9.67 1.14 1.25
C LEU A 4 9.43 0.02 2.29
N LEU A 5 8.38 -0.79 2.13
CA LEU A 5 7.90 -1.71 3.18
C LEU A 5 8.97 -2.72 3.66
N PRO A 6 9.80 -3.35 2.80
CA PRO A 6 10.83 -4.27 3.27
C PRO A 6 11.82 -3.64 4.25
N LEU A 7 12.08 -2.34 4.11
CA LEU A 7 12.98 -1.59 4.99
C LEU A 7 12.29 -1.13 6.27
N LYS A 8 11.02 -0.73 6.17
CA LYS A 8 10.25 -0.21 7.32
C LYS A 8 9.70 -1.30 8.23
N PHE A 9 9.34 -2.44 7.66
CA PHE A 9 8.74 -3.56 8.38
C PHE A 9 9.43 -4.88 8.04
N PRO A 10 10.75 -4.98 8.28
CA PRO A 10 11.55 -6.14 7.87
C PRO A 10 11.02 -7.47 8.42
N GLN A 11 10.35 -7.45 9.57
CA GLN A 11 9.72 -8.62 10.18
C GLN A 11 8.59 -9.26 9.35
N PHE A 12 8.05 -8.55 8.35
CA PHE A 12 6.99 -9.06 7.47
C PHE A 12 7.52 -9.57 6.13
N PHE A 13 8.84 -9.52 5.89
CA PHE A 13 9.45 -9.90 4.63
C PHE A 13 10.54 -10.95 4.85
N PRO A 14 10.83 -11.80 3.84
CA PRO A 14 12.01 -12.66 3.87
C PRO A 14 13.28 -11.84 4.07
N HIS A 15 14.25 -12.35 4.84
CA HIS A 15 15.46 -11.59 5.18
C HIS A 15 16.22 -11.02 3.96
N HIS A 16 16.22 -11.74 2.83
CA HIS A 16 16.89 -11.27 1.61
C HIS A 16 16.23 -10.04 0.98
N ALA A 17 14.92 -9.85 1.17
CA ALA A 17 14.17 -8.75 0.56
C ALA A 17 14.64 -7.38 1.05
N ILE A 18 15.13 -7.29 2.29
CA ILE A 18 15.63 -6.05 2.89
C ILE A 18 16.86 -5.56 2.11
N GLY A 19 17.87 -6.44 1.97
CA GLY A 19 19.10 -6.13 1.25
C GLY A 19 18.85 -5.84 -0.23
N THR A 20 18.10 -6.72 -0.90
CA THR A 20 17.77 -6.52 -2.33
C THR A 20 17.00 -5.21 -2.57
N HIS A 21 16.09 -4.83 -1.68
CA HIS A 21 15.36 -3.57 -1.80
C HIS A 21 16.25 -2.36 -1.54
N ALA A 22 17.14 -2.42 -0.53
CA ALA A 22 18.12 -1.37 -0.27
C ALA A 22 19.09 -1.17 -1.44
N ASP A 23 19.67 -2.25 -1.97
CA ASP A 23 20.59 -2.21 -3.11
C ASP A 23 19.91 -1.62 -4.34
N TRP A 24 18.66 -2.00 -4.58
CA TRP A 24 17.86 -1.45 -5.68
C TRP A 24 17.57 0.04 -5.49
N LEU A 25 17.20 0.49 -4.28
CA LEU A 25 16.99 1.91 -4.00
C LEU A 25 18.27 2.74 -4.14
N CYS A 26 19.42 2.20 -3.73
CA CYS A 26 20.71 2.83 -3.98
C CYS A 26 20.95 2.99 -5.49
N ALA A 27 20.81 1.91 -6.26
CA ALA A 27 21.02 1.96 -7.70
C ALA A 27 20.09 2.96 -8.40
N VAL A 28 18.82 3.02 -8.00
CA VAL A 28 17.85 3.98 -8.54
C VAL A 28 18.16 5.42 -8.09
N GLY A 29 18.54 5.62 -6.82
CA GLY A 29 18.89 6.93 -6.28
C GLY A 29 20.16 7.52 -6.91
N GLU A 30 21.11 6.67 -7.30
CA GLU A 30 22.34 7.08 -7.98
C GLU A 30 22.14 7.37 -9.48
N SER A 31 21.14 6.77 -10.12
CA SER A 31 20.97 6.84 -11.57
C SER A 31 19.81 7.72 -12.05
N ALA A 32 18.84 8.02 -11.20
CA ALA A 32 17.65 8.80 -11.59
C ALA A 32 17.85 10.31 -11.46
N GLU A 33 17.29 11.07 -12.40
CA GLU A 33 17.12 12.53 -12.24
C GLU A 33 15.89 12.88 -11.39
N LYS A 34 14.81 12.09 -11.53
CA LYS A 34 13.56 12.29 -10.80
C LYS A 34 12.93 10.97 -10.39
N LEU A 35 12.33 10.95 -9.19
CA LEU A 35 11.60 9.82 -8.63
C LEU A 35 10.20 10.27 -8.22
N PHE A 36 9.18 9.67 -8.84
CA PHE A 36 7.79 9.96 -8.51
C PHE A 36 7.22 8.94 -7.54
N CYS A 37 6.68 9.41 -6.43
CA CYS A 37 6.04 8.60 -5.41
C CYS A 37 4.51 8.67 -5.50
N ILE A 38 3.83 7.62 -5.04
CA ILE A 38 2.36 7.51 -5.09
C ILE A 38 1.63 8.37 -4.04
N SER A 39 2.38 8.99 -3.15
CA SER A 39 1.87 9.86 -2.10
C SER A 39 2.99 10.69 -1.50
N LYS A 40 2.63 11.78 -0.83
CA LYS A 40 3.57 12.60 -0.06
C LYS A 40 4.30 11.78 1.01
N ALA A 41 3.60 10.88 1.71
CA ALA A 41 4.21 10.06 2.76
C ALA A 41 5.36 9.20 2.23
N VAL A 42 5.17 8.57 1.07
CA VAL A 42 6.22 7.75 0.44
C VAL A 42 7.35 8.63 -0.10
N ALA A 43 7.05 9.85 -0.59
CA ALA A 43 8.08 10.81 -0.98
C ALA A 43 8.94 11.24 0.20
N ASP A 44 8.33 11.66 1.30
CA ASP A 44 9.04 12.07 2.52
C ASP A 44 9.93 10.93 3.04
N GLU A 45 9.42 9.69 3.04
CA GLU A 45 10.17 8.50 3.43
C GLU A 45 11.36 8.21 2.51
N LEU A 46 11.16 8.35 1.20
CA LEU A 46 12.21 8.13 0.21
C LEU A 46 13.29 9.20 0.28
N GLU A 47 12.91 10.49 0.40
CA GLU A 47 13.85 11.60 0.56
C GLU A 47 14.75 11.40 1.77
N HIS A 48 14.14 11.04 2.90
CA HIS A 48 14.88 10.76 4.13
C HIS A 48 15.85 9.58 3.93
N TRP A 49 15.36 8.48 3.35
CA TRP A 49 16.19 7.31 3.11
C TRP A 49 17.36 7.58 2.15
N LEU A 50 17.12 8.30 1.05
CA LEU A 50 18.16 8.66 0.08
C LEU A 50 19.23 9.56 0.70
N ALA A 51 18.83 10.54 1.51
CA ALA A 51 19.76 11.44 2.19
C ALA A 51 20.73 10.70 3.14
N GLU A 52 20.26 9.62 3.76
CA GLU A 52 21.07 8.81 4.68
C GLU A 52 21.95 7.77 3.99
N ASN A 53 21.50 7.23 2.85
CA ASN A 53 22.08 6.02 2.27
C ASN A 53 22.80 6.25 0.92
N VAL A 54 22.49 7.33 0.21
CA VAL A 54 23.03 7.59 -1.14
C VAL A 54 23.87 8.88 -1.15
N ARG A 55 25.19 8.73 -1.26
CA ARG A 55 26.13 9.86 -1.09
C ARG A 55 26.04 10.95 -2.16
N ASN A 56 25.77 10.58 -3.40
CA ASN A 56 25.82 11.49 -4.56
C ASN A 56 24.49 11.47 -5.34
N THR A 57 23.37 11.41 -4.65
CA THR A 57 22.07 11.49 -5.33
C THR A 57 21.82 12.89 -5.89
N SER A 58 21.52 12.96 -7.19
CA SER A 58 20.94 14.15 -7.82
C SER A 58 19.43 14.01 -8.05
N ALA A 59 18.83 12.91 -7.58
CA ALA A 59 17.44 12.60 -7.83
C ALA A 59 16.52 13.58 -7.09
N LYS A 60 15.63 14.23 -7.82
CA LYS A 60 14.54 15.03 -7.23
C LYS A 60 13.35 14.10 -6.96
N VAL A 61 12.84 14.14 -5.74
CA VAL A 61 11.63 13.38 -5.39
C VAL A 61 10.40 14.28 -5.57
N ASP A 62 9.37 13.74 -6.19
CA ASP A 62 8.07 14.38 -6.32
C ASP A 62 6.98 13.32 -6.13
N TRP A 63 5.71 13.72 -6.07
CA TRP A 63 4.63 12.79 -5.83
C TRP A 63 3.32 13.24 -6.44
N PHE A 64 2.44 12.27 -6.64
CA PHE A 64 1.06 12.50 -7.00
C PHE A 64 0.20 11.40 -6.40
N HIS A 65 -1.05 11.73 -6.08
CA HIS A 65 -2.02 10.70 -5.68
C HIS A 65 -2.36 9.84 -6.89
N LEU A 66 -2.32 8.52 -6.72
CA LEU A 66 -2.86 7.60 -7.72
C LEU A 66 -4.35 7.86 -7.91
N GLY A 67 -4.77 7.94 -9.17
CA GLY A 67 -6.18 7.91 -9.53
C GLY A 67 -6.75 6.49 -9.45
N ALA A 68 -8.04 6.37 -9.74
CA ALA A 68 -8.72 5.10 -9.91
C ALA A 68 -9.48 5.12 -11.25
N ASP A 69 -9.38 4.04 -12.01
CA ASP A 69 -10.13 3.87 -13.25
C ASP A 69 -11.54 3.32 -12.94
N ILE A 70 -12.38 4.19 -12.38
CA ILE A 70 -13.73 3.81 -11.94
C ILE A 70 -14.62 3.45 -13.13
N GLU A 71 -14.43 4.09 -14.29
CA GLU A 71 -15.21 3.82 -15.50
C GLU A 71 -14.92 2.41 -16.06
N SER A 72 -13.69 1.92 -15.96
CA SER A 72 -13.37 0.52 -16.31
C SER A 72 -13.79 -0.50 -15.24
N SER A 73 -14.09 -0.04 -14.02
CA SER A 73 -14.48 -0.90 -12.89
C SER A 73 -15.96 -1.28 -12.87
N VAL A 74 -16.72 -0.92 -13.92
CA VAL A 74 -18.12 -1.31 -14.07
C VAL A 74 -18.20 -2.84 -13.97
N PRO A 75 -19.03 -3.39 -13.06
CA PRO A 75 -19.11 -4.82 -12.83
C PRO A 75 -19.38 -5.56 -14.14
N THR A 76 -18.45 -6.42 -14.56
CA THR A 76 -18.58 -7.17 -15.83
C THR A 76 -19.76 -8.13 -15.86
N GLY A 77 -20.40 -8.39 -14.71
CA GLY A 77 -21.54 -9.28 -14.56
C GLY A 77 -22.76 -8.67 -13.86
N GLY A 78 -22.79 -7.34 -13.61
CA GLY A 78 -23.86 -6.73 -12.82
C GLY A 78 -23.91 -7.23 -11.38
N LEU A 79 -25.09 -7.14 -10.75
CA LEU A 79 -25.35 -7.71 -9.43
C LEU A 79 -25.89 -9.15 -9.59
N PRO A 80 -25.51 -10.09 -8.70
CA PRO A 80 -26.15 -11.41 -8.66
C PRO A 80 -27.63 -11.30 -8.26
N ASP A 81 -28.44 -12.29 -8.63
CA ASP A 81 -29.90 -12.31 -8.42
C ASP A 81 -30.32 -12.14 -6.95
N ASP A 82 -29.45 -12.53 -6.00
CA ASP A 82 -29.68 -12.46 -4.56
C ASP A 82 -29.06 -11.22 -3.89
N ALA A 83 -28.47 -10.31 -4.67
CA ALA A 83 -27.77 -9.13 -4.14
C ALA A 83 -28.68 -8.24 -3.29
N GLU A 84 -29.93 -8.03 -3.70
CA GLU A 84 -30.88 -7.21 -2.94
C GLU A 84 -31.14 -7.81 -1.56
N GLY A 85 -31.40 -9.13 -1.49
CA GLY A 85 -31.61 -9.81 -0.22
C GLY A 85 -30.39 -9.78 0.70
N PHE A 86 -29.18 -9.92 0.15
CA PHE A 86 -27.94 -9.76 0.91
C PHE A 86 -27.79 -8.33 1.46
N ILE A 87 -28.00 -7.32 0.62
CA ILE A 87 -27.88 -5.91 0.99
C ILE A 87 -28.92 -5.55 2.07
N ASP A 88 -30.16 -6.02 1.94
CA ASP A 88 -31.20 -5.82 2.95
C ASP A 88 -30.83 -6.46 4.29
N GLY A 89 -30.31 -7.69 4.27
CA GLY A 89 -29.77 -8.32 5.48
C GLY A 89 -28.63 -7.52 6.12
N CYS A 90 -27.77 -6.89 5.32
CA CYS A 90 -26.72 -6.00 5.83
C CYS A 90 -27.26 -4.69 6.42
N ARG A 91 -28.47 -4.26 6.07
CA ARG A 91 -29.11 -3.05 6.64
C ARG A 91 -29.70 -3.32 8.02
N ASP A 92 -30.15 -4.55 8.27
CA ASP A 92 -30.79 -4.94 9.54
C ASP A 92 -29.80 -5.10 10.69
N VAL A 93 -28.50 -5.28 10.40
CA VAL A 93 -27.45 -5.44 11.40
C VAL A 93 -26.25 -4.52 11.11
N LYS A 94 -25.49 -4.17 12.15
CA LYS A 94 -24.23 -3.42 11.96
C LYS A 94 -23.24 -4.29 11.19
N THR A 95 -23.03 -3.96 9.92
CA THR A 95 -22.16 -4.71 9.01
C THR A 95 -20.86 -3.96 8.77
N PHE A 96 -19.74 -4.68 8.76
CA PHE A 96 -18.41 -4.16 8.44
C PHE A 96 -17.82 -4.95 7.26
N LEU A 97 -17.21 -4.24 6.31
CA LEU A 97 -16.53 -4.84 5.16
C LEU A 97 -15.05 -4.46 5.17
N MET A 98 -14.18 -5.46 4.97
CA MET A 98 -12.75 -5.26 4.81
C MET A 98 -12.28 -5.99 3.55
N VAL A 99 -11.74 -5.24 2.60
CA VAL A 99 -11.26 -5.77 1.31
C VAL A 99 -9.78 -5.50 1.17
N GLY A 100 -8.99 -6.55 0.93
CA GLY A 100 -7.55 -6.47 0.73
C GLY A 100 -6.89 -7.84 0.87
N THR A 101 -5.66 -7.97 0.38
CA THR A 101 -4.83 -9.15 0.61
C THR A 101 -4.62 -9.34 2.11
N VAL A 102 -4.78 -10.57 2.61
CA VAL A 102 -4.57 -10.89 4.02
C VAL A 102 -3.07 -10.90 4.34
N GLU A 103 -2.56 -9.74 4.74
CA GLU A 103 -1.16 -9.51 5.12
C GLU A 103 -1.08 -8.84 6.51
N PRO A 104 -0.02 -9.06 7.31
CA PRO A 104 0.11 -8.50 8.66
C PRO A 104 -0.12 -6.98 8.73
N ARG A 105 0.46 -6.23 7.79
CA ARG A 105 0.34 -4.76 7.68
C ARG A 105 -1.06 -4.26 7.34
N LYS A 106 -1.95 -5.14 6.84
CA LYS A 106 -3.33 -4.79 6.43
C LYS A 106 -4.32 -4.84 7.60
N GLY A 107 -3.88 -5.31 8.78
CA GLY A 107 -4.62 -5.16 10.02
C GLY A 107 -5.84 -6.06 10.18
N HIS A 108 -6.09 -7.02 9.27
CA HIS A 108 -7.23 -7.95 9.36
C HIS A 108 -7.32 -8.62 10.74
N TYR A 109 -6.19 -9.11 11.28
CA TYR A 109 -6.15 -9.74 12.60
C TYR A 109 -6.53 -8.75 13.72
N GLN A 110 -5.98 -7.53 13.68
CA GLN A 110 -6.34 -6.50 14.66
C GLN A 110 -7.83 -6.16 14.60
N THR A 111 -8.40 -6.05 13.41
CA THR A 111 -9.83 -5.79 13.23
C THR A 111 -10.70 -6.92 13.78
N VAL A 112 -10.33 -8.18 13.54
CA VAL A 112 -11.02 -9.33 14.15
C VAL A 112 -10.95 -9.26 15.68
N LYS A 113 -9.76 -9.01 16.24
CA LYS A 113 -9.58 -8.87 17.69
C LYS A 113 -10.35 -7.69 18.29
N ALA A 114 -10.60 -6.63 17.53
CA ALA A 114 -11.41 -5.51 18.01
C ALA A 114 -12.87 -5.91 18.25
N PHE A 115 -13.41 -6.88 17.50
CA PHE A 115 -14.76 -7.39 17.72
C PHE A 115 -14.91 -8.22 19.01
N ASP A 116 -13.81 -8.73 19.58
CA ASP A 116 -13.84 -9.42 20.88
C ASP A 116 -14.10 -8.44 22.05
N VAL A 117 -13.91 -7.13 21.84
CA VAL A 117 -13.97 -6.08 22.88
C VAL A 117 -15.00 -4.99 22.60
N LEU A 118 -15.81 -5.15 21.54
CA LEU A 118 -16.92 -4.26 21.15
C LEU A 118 -18.25 -4.76 21.71
#